data_AF-A0A3A3A6D5-F1
#
_entry.id   AF-A0A3A3A6D5-F1
#
_cell.length_a   1.000
_cell.length_b   1.000
_cell.length_c   1.000
_cell.angle_alpha   90.00
_cell.angle_beta   90.00
_cell.angle_gamma   90.00
#
_symmetry.space_group_name_H-M   'P 1'
#
loop_
_entity.id
_entity.type
_entity.pdbx_description
1 polymer ?
#
loop_
_entity_poly.entity_id
_entity_poly.type
_entity_poly.pdbx_seq_one_letter_code
_entity_poly.pdbx_strand_id
1 'polypeptide(L)' 'MSDLSTIPDFDDLPPVPGMPQGCAWGIFDRNGRKDTLGTLNLLTPSVVKAAASEIKEGVSVSLKSVAALI' A
#
# COMPACT_ATOMS: atom_id res chain seq x y z
N MET A 1 3.02 11.63 -0.94
CA MET A 1 2.96 10.74 0.24
C MET A 1 1.67 10.97 0.96
N SER A 2 0.91 9.90 1.17
CA SER A 2 -0.41 9.95 1.81
C SER A 2 -0.25 9.79 3.30
N ASP A 3 -1.09 10.51 4.05
CA ASP A 3 -1.18 10.36 5.49
C ASP A 3 -2.23 9.29 5.79
N LEU A 4 -1.89 8.34 6.68
CA LEU A 4 -2.81 7.30 7.13
C LEU A 4 -4.06 7.91 7.78
N SER A 5 -3.92 9.07 8.43
CA SER A 5 -5.04 9.77 9.08
C SER A 5 -6.12 10.25 8.10
N THR A 6 -5.80 10.32 6.80
CA THR A 6 -6.70 10.82 5.75
C THR A 6 -7.38 9.71 4.96
N ILE A 7 -7.05 8.45 5.21
CA ILE A 7 -7.62 7.30 4.51
C ILE A 7 -8.84 6.83 5.32
N PRO A 8 -10.03 6.73 4.71
CA PRO A 8 -11.22 6.28 5.41
C PRO A 8 -11.12 4.79 5.78
N ASP A 9 -11.85 4.41 6.82
CA ASP A 9 -12.11 3.00 7.12
C ASP A 9 -12.90 2.35 5.97
N PHE A 10 -12.86 1.01 5.91
CA PHE A 10 -13.48 0.26 4.81
C PHE A 10 -14.99 0.54 4.66
N ASP A 11 -15.70 0.64 5.78
CA ASP A 11 -17.13 0.89 5.80
C ASP A 11 -17.47 2.32 5.32
N ASP A 12 -16.52 3.26 5.45
CA ASP A 12 -16.64 4.66 5.07
C ASP A 12 -16.08 4.96 3.66
N LEU A 13 -15.73 3.94 2.89
CA LEU A 13 -15.29 4.13 1.51
C LEU A 13 -16.40 4.77 0.67
N PRO A 14 -16.07 5.81 -0.12
CA PRO A 14 -17.03 6.47 -0.98
C PRO A 14 -17.53 5.50 -2.07
N PRO A 15 -18.83 5.53 -2.40
CA PRO A 15 -19.39 4.64 -3.40
C PRO A 15 -18.81 4.94 -4.78
N VAL A 16 -18.43 3.88 -5.51
CA VAL A 16 -18.00 3.98 -6.91
C VAL A 16 -19.16 3.55 -7.81
N PRO A 17 -19.64 4.41 -8.73
CA PRO A 17 -20.78 4.09 -9.58
C PRO A 17 -20.62 2.76 -10.34
N GLY A 18 -21.61 1.87 -10.22
CA GLY A 18 -21.63 0.58 -10.91
C GLY A 18 -20.76 -0.51 -10.28
N MET A 19 -20.16 -0.27 -9.11
CA MET A 19 -19.33 -1.23 -8.38
C MET A 19 -19.93 -1.59 -7.02
N PRO A 20 -19.66 -2.78 -6.48
CA PRO A 20 -19.99 -3.11 -5.09
C PRO A 20 -19.16 -2.26 -4.10
N GLN A 21 -19.59 -2.23 -2.83
CA GLN A 21 -18.84 -1.55 -1.78
C GLN A 21 -17.42 -2.11 -1.65
N GLY A 22 -16.45 -1.23 -1.39
CA GLY A 22 -15.04 -1.59 -1.19
C GLY A 22 -14.08 -1.14 -2.30
N CYS A 23 -14.58 -0.48 -3.36
CA CYS A 23 -13.70 0.12 -4.36
C CYS A 23 -13.02 1.40 -3.86
N ALA A 24 -11.74 1.32 -3.52
CA ALA A 24 -10.94 2.45 -3.04
C ALA A 24 -10.41 3.39 -4.16
N TRP A 25 -11.11 3.49 -5.29
CA TRP A 25 -10.70 4.38 -6.39
C TRP A 25 -10.85 5.85 -5.99
N GLY A 26 -9.90 6.69 -6.37
CA GLY A 26 -9.93 8.12 -6.08
C GLY A 26 -9.45 8.51 -4.68
N ILE A 27 -9.30 7.57 -3.75
CA ILE A 27 -8.82 7.84 -2.37
C ILE A 27 -7.46 8.51 -2.34
N PHE A 28 -6.59 8.15 -3.29
CA PHE A 28 -5.23 8.67 -3.37
C PHE A 28 -5.06 9.79 -4.40
N ASP A 29 -6.11 10.19 -5.10
CA ASP A 29 -6.07 11.24 -6.13
C ASP A 29 -5.66 12.59 -5.52
N ARG A 30 -4.93 13.40 -6.28
CA ARG A 30 -4.39 14.69 -5.79
C ARG A 30 -4.54 15.79 -6.80
N ASN A 31 -5.10 16.91 -6.38
CA ASN A 31 -5.24 18.13 -7.19
C ASN A 31 -5.88 17.82 -8.56
N GLY A 32 -6.96 17.01 -8.56
CA GLY A 32 -7.65 16.59 -9.76
C GLY A 32 -6.89 15.61 -10.66
N ARG A 33 -5.72 15.11 -10.23
CA ARG A 33 -4.96 14.09 -10.95
C ARG A 33 -5.19 12.72 -10.33
N LYS A 34 -5.49 11.76 -11.21
CA LYS A 34 -5.70 10.36 -10.84
C LYS A 34 -4.40 9.73 -10.34
N ASP A 35 -4.48 9.05 -9.21
CA ASP A 35 -3.38 8.26 -8.66
C ASP A 35 -3.36 6.84 -9.26
N THR A 36 -2.15 6.30 -9.42
CA THR A 36 -1.91 4.95 -9.98
C THR A 36 -1.13 4.04 -9.04
N LEU A 37 -0.81 4.50 -7.83
CA LEU A 37 0.05 3.80 -6.87
C LEU A 37 -0.75 3.19 -5.71
N GLY A 38 -1.88 3.79 -5.36
CA GLY A 38 -2.72 3.39 -4.22
C GLY A 38 -1.92 3.40 -2.92
N THR A 39 -1.98 2.29 -2.20
CA THR A 39 -1.31 2.11 -0.90
C THR A 39 0.21 2.16 -0.96
N LEU A 40 0.83 2.03 -2.14
CA LEU A 40 2.28 2.25 -2.29
C LEU A 40 2.68 3.69 -1.87
N ASN A 41 1.75 4.65 -1.93
CA ASN A 41 1.95 6.02 -1.43
C ASN A 41 2.25 6.10 0.08
N LEU A 42 2.00 5.01 0.83
CA LEU A 42 2.28 4.89 2.26
C LEU A 42 3.72 4.47 2.56
N LEU A 43 4.47 3.98 1.57
CA LEU A 43 5.89 3.66 1.69
C LEU A 43 6.74 4.94 1.64
N THR A 44 6.68 5.74 2.69
CA THR A 44 7.46 6.97 2.83
C THR A 44 8.93 6.67 3.20
N PRO A 45 9.87 7.61 2.97
CA PRO A 45 11.27 7.46 3.40
C PRO A 45 11.41 7.21 4.89
N SER A 46 10.53 7.78 5.73
CA SER A 46 10.55 7.54 7.16
C SER A 46 10.12 6.11 7.50
N VAL A 47 9.06 5.59 6.85
CA VAL A 47 8.61 4.20 7.02
C VAL A 47 9.69 3.22 6.55
N VAL A 48 10.29 3.46 5.37
CA VAL A 48 11.37 2.61 4.84
C VAL A 48 12.61 2.63 5.76
N LYS A 49 12.98 3.81 6.28
CA LYS A 49 14.08 3.93 7.24
C LYS A 49 13.78 3.22 8.56
N ALA A 50 12.55 3.31 9.06
CA ALA A 50 12.13 2.60 10.27
C ALA A 50 12.19 1.08 10.07
N ALA A 51 11.75 0.56 8.92
CA ALA A 51 11.83 -0.87 8.60
C ALA A 51 13.27 -1.41 8.61
N ALA A 52 14.25 -0.60 8.21
CA ALA A 52 15.67 -1.00 8.29
C ALA A 52 16.14 -1.27 9.74
N SER A 53 15.48 -0.68 10.74
CA SER A 53 15.80 -0.93 12.15
C SER A 53 15.42 -2.34 12.63
N GLU A 54 14.56 -3.05 11.90
CA GLU A 54 14.19 -4.45 12.17
C GLU A 54 15.30 -5.44 11.83
N ILE A 55 16.30 -5.02 11.05
CA ILE A 55 17.46 -5.86 10.72
C ILE A 55 18.36 -5.93 11.96
N LYS A 56 18.29 -7.06 12.69
CA LYS A 56 19.14 -7.31 13.87
C LYS A 56 20.33 -8.23 13.56
N GLU A 57 20.06 -9.38 12.94
CA GLU A 57 21.05 -10.44 12.75
C GLU A 57 21.70 -10.45 11.35
N GLY A 58 21.19 -9.65 10.42
CA GLY A 58 21.69 -9.62 9.03
C GLY A 58 21.42 -10.90 8.22
N VAL A 59 20.55 -11.79 8.70
CA VAL A 59 20.14 -13.00 7.98
C VAL A 59 19.22 -12.65 6.82
N SER A 60 19.50 -13.17 5.63
CA SER A 60 18.69 -12.99 4.42
C SER A 60 18.16 -14.32 3.91
N VAL A 61 16.85 -14.39 3.67
CA VAL A 61 16.16 -15.59 3.16
C VAL A 61 15.42 -15.22 1.87
N SER A 62 15.67 -15.97 0.80
CA SER A 62 14.95 -15.78 -0.47
C SER A 62 13.52 -16.27 -0.35
N LEU A 63 12.55 -15.40 -0.65
CA LEU A 63 11.12 -15.74 -0.70
C LEU A 63 10.65 -16.16 -2.10
N LYS A 64 11.57 -16.28 -3.06
CA LYS A 64 11.23 -16.76 -4.41
C LYS A 64 10.92 -18.25 -4.34
N SER A 65 9.68 -18.62 -4.65
CA SER A 65 9.36 -20.01 -4.94
C SER A 65 9.98 -20.42 -6.27
N VAL A 66 10.78 -21.47 -6.26
CA VAL A 66 11.12 -22.22 -7.47
C VAL A 66 10.37 -23.52 -7.31
N ALA A 67 9.40 -23.80 -8.19
CA ALA A 67 8.84 -25.13 -8.26
C ALA A 67 10.00 -26.09 -8.53
N ALA A 68 10.34 -26.93 -7.55
CA ALA A 68 11.26 -28.02 -7.77
C ALA A 68 10.59 -28.92 -8.80
N LEU A 69 11.08 -28.87 -10.05
CA LEU A 69 10.84 -29.91 -11.04
C LEU A 69 11.53 -31.17 -10.51
N ILE A 70 10.76 -31.95 -9.77
CA ILE A 70 10.89 -33.41 -9.70
C ILE A 70 9.82 -34.01 -10.60
#